data_AF-A0A090XC88-F1
#
_entry.id   AF-A0A090XC88-F1
#
_cell.length_a   1.000
_cell.length_b   1.000
_cell.length_c   1.000
_cell.angle_alpha   90.00
_cell.angle_beta   90.00
_cell.angle_gamma   90.00
#
_symmetry.space_group_name_H-M   'P 1'
#
loop_
_entity.id
_entity.type
_entity.pdbx_description
1 polymer ?
#
loop_
_entity_poly.entity_id
_entity_poly.type
_entity_poly.pdbx_seq_one_letter_code
_entity_poly.pdbx_strand_id
1 'polypeptide(L)'
;MLGASGMAAVGPVFFALVLFLGSATDGGEGLSFFPVPDAEKEGKSSFWFDQGMSDIEARLKLQHGTGLAKRVVIFLGDGMGLSTVTAARIYKGQKQRKASGEESVLSWDTFPHVSLSRTYGLNVQTSDSANT
;
A
#
# COMPACT_ATOMS: atom_id res chain seq x y z
N MET A 1 73.43 -23.41 20.79
CA MET A 1 72.55 -23.80 21.90
C MET A 1 71.37 -22.83 21.95
N LEU A 2 70.16 -23.38 21.84
CA LEU A 2 68.82 -22.86 22.21
C LEU A 2 68.46 -21.37 22.10
N GLY A 3 67.23 -21.12 21.62
CA GLY A 3 66.39 -20.00 22.04
C GLY A 3 65.65 -19.35 20.88
N ALA A 4 64.62 -19.97 20.33
CA ALA A 4 63.21 -19.90 20.76
C ALA A 4 62.40 -18.95 19.84
N SER A 5 61.63 -19.56 18.94
CA SER A 5 60.63 -18.97 18.06
C SER A 5 59.46 -18.41 18.87
N GLY A 6 59.16 -17.13 18.71
CA GLY A 6 57.95 -16.49 19.22
C GLY A 6 56.74 -16.88 18.37
N MET A 7 55.97 -17.86 18.84
CA MET A 7 54.68 -18.24 18.28
C MET A 7 53.61 -17.35 18.95
N ALA A 8 53.10 -16.37 18.23
CA ALA A 8 52.00 -15.54 18.71
C ALA A 8 50.73 -16.40 18.84
N ALA A 9 50.20 -16.47 20.05
CA ALA A 9 48.99 -17.21 20.38
C ALA A 9 47.79 -16.60 19.63
N VAL A 10 47.13 -17.42 18.81
CA VAL A 10 45.82 -17.12 18.23
C VAL A 10 44.79 -17.32 19.34
N GLY A 11 44.29 -16.22 19.90
CA GLY A 11 43.19 -16.23 20.86
C GLY A 11 41.86 -16.58 20.19
N PRO A 12 40.90 -17.18 20.93
CA PRO A 12 39.63 -17.61 20.37
C PRO A 12 38.78 -16.41 19.95
N VAL A 13 38.32 -16.43 18.69
CA VAL A 13 37.30 -15.49 18.18
C VAL A 13 35.95 -15.91 18.76
N PHE A 14 35.48 -15.20 19.77
CA PHE A 14 34.14 -15.40 20.32
C PHE A 14 33.10 -14.73 19.39
N PHE A 15 32.34 -15.54 18.66
CA PHE A 15 31.11 -15.10 18.00
C PHE A 15 30.00 -15.03 19.06
N ALA A 16 29.74 -13.82 19.59
CA ALA A 16 28.61 -13.59 20.48
C ALA A 16 27.33 -13.42 19.66
N LEU A 17 26.49 -14.46 19.62
CA LEU A 17 25.10 -14.35 19.19
C LEU A 17 24.32 -13.64 20.30
N VAL A 18 24.11 -12.33 20.16
CA VAL A 18 23.25 -11.57 21.07
C VAL A 18 21.79 -11.86 20.70
N LEU A 19 21.19 -12.85 21.38
CA LEU A 19 19.74 -13.01 21.42
C LEU A 19 19.19 -11.95 22.39
N PHE A 20 18.56 -10.92 21.86
CA PHE A 20 17.73 -10.01 22.66
C PHE A 20 16.48 -10.77 23.12
N LEU A 21 16.53 -11.31 24.33
CA LEU A 21 15.33 -11.75 25.05
C LEU A 21 14.72 -10.51 25.72
N GLY A 22 13.84 -9.81 25.01
CA GLY A 22 13.07 -8.71 25.58
C GLY A 22 12.03 -9.25 26.57
N SER A 23 12.15 -8.85 27.83
CA SER A 23 11.11 -9.06 28.85
C SER A 23 9.85 -8.31 28.44
N ALA A 24 8.77 -9.04 28.18
CA ALA A 24 7.44 -8.48 27.96
C ALA A 24 6.88 -7.96 29.28
N THR A 25 7.16 -6.70 29.58
CA THR A 25 6.40 -5.93 30.56
C THR A 25 6.05 -4.60 29.93
N ASP A 26 4.97 -4.60 29.16
CA ASP A 26 4.11 -3.42 29.09
C ASP A 26 2.66 -3.87 29.09
N GLY A 27 1.89 -3.22 29.95
CA GLY A 27 0.46 -3.45 30.15
C GLY A 27 -0.29 -3.31 28.83
N GLY A 28 -1.31 -4.17 28.66
CA GLY A 28 -2.03 -4.30 27.41
C GLY A 28 -2.64 -3.00 26.89
N GLU A 29 -2.41 -2.76 25.61
CA GLU A 29 -3.42 -2.46 24.59
C GLU A 29 -2.95 -3.18 23.31
N GLY A 30 -3.86 -3.87 22.62
CA GLY A 30 -3.54 -4.62 21.41
C GLY A 30 -3.19 -3.69 20.25
N LEU A 31 -1.93 -3.26 20.16
CA LEU A 31 -1.43 -2.46 19.04
C LEU A 31 -1.51 -3.26 17.75
N SER A 32 -2.41 -2.87 16.84
CA SER A 32 -2.41 -3.38 15.48
C SER A 32 -1.06 -3.04 14.81
N PHE A 33 -0.47 -4.01 14.11
CA PHE A 33 0.78 -3.81 13.36
C PHE A 33 0.69 -2.68 12.31
N PHE A 34 -0.54 -2.26 12.00
CA PHE A 34 -0.87 -1.11 11.18
C PHE A 34 -2.05 -0.34 11.82
N PRO A 35 -1.80 0.77 12.54
CA PRO A 35 -2.87 1.57 13.17
C PRO A 35 -3.65 2.39 12.14
N VAL A 36 -4.92 2.67 12.46
CA VAL A 36 -5.76 3.63 11.72
C VAL A 36 -5.33 5.04 12.10
N PRO A 37 -4.79 5.87 11.19
CA PRO A 37 -4.16 7.15 11.54
C PRO A 37 -5.10 8.17 12.19
N ASP A 38 -6.35 8.23 11.73
CA ASP A 38 -7.33 9.23 12.14
C ASP A 38 -8.49 8.60 12.93
N ALA A 39 -8.23 7.50 13.67
CA ALA A 39 -9.24 6.71 14.37
C ALA A 39 -10.21 7.54 15.24
N GLU A 40 -9.71 8.52 15.99
CA GLU A 40 -10.55 9.40 16.82
C GLU A 40 -11.46 10.33 15.99
N LYS A 41 -11.01 10.73 14.80
CA LYS A 41 -11.81 11.55 13.88
C LYS A 41 -12.81 10.69 13.13
N GLU A 42 -12.37 9.56 12.60
CA GLU A 42 -13.20 8.57 11.90
C GLU A 42 -14.29 7.97 12.81
N GLY A 43 -14.07 7.93 14.12
CA GLY A 43 -15.10 7.55 15.10
C GLY A 43 -16.26 8.54 15.22
N LYS A 44 -16.14 9.76 14.67
CA LYS A 44 -17.19 10.78 14.72
C LYS A 44 -18.01 10.77 13.43
N SER A 45 -19.33 10.69 13.55
CA SER A 45 -20.24 10.76 12.39
C SER A 45 -20.05 12.03 11.55
N SER A 46 -19.75 13.17 12.19
CA SER A 46 -19.51 14.44 11.50
C SER A 46 -18.35 14.36 10.51
N PHE A 47 -17.30 13.60 10.79
CA PHE A 47 -16.16 13.44 9.89
C PHE A 47 -16.60 12.87 8.54
N TRP A 48 -17.41 11.80 8.55
CA TRP A 48 -17.90 11.16 7.32
C TRP A 48 -18.92 12.03 6.59
N PHE A 49 -19.73 12.79 7.32
CA PHE A 49 -20.66 13.76 6.74
C PHE A 49 -19.89 14.89 6.02
N ASP A 50 -18.91 15.49 6.68
CA ASP A 50 -18.09 16.58 6.14
C ASP A 50 -17.29 16.11 4.92
N GLN A 51 -16.70 14.92 5.00
CA GLN A 51 -16.01 14.27 3.88
C GLN A 51 -16.97 14.09 2.68
N GLY A 52 -18.16 13.56 2.91
CA GLY A 52 -19.18 13.37 1.87
C GLY A 52 -19.65 14.68 1.24
N MET A 53 -19.85 15.73 2.04
CA MET A 53 -20.22 17.06 1.54
C MET A 53 -19.11 17.68 0.70
N SER A 54 -17.86 17.63 1.17
CA SER A 54 -16.68 18.07 0.41
C SER A 54 -16.58 17.32 -0.93
N ASP A 55 -16.83 16.02 -0.91
CA ASP A 55 -16.83 15.16 -2.08
C ASP A 55 -17.90 15.56 -3.11
N ILE A 56 -19.12 15.88 -2.67
CA ILE A 56 -20.19 16.38 -3.53
C ILE A 56 -19.81 17.74 -4.13
N GLU A 57 -19.33 18.67 -3.31
CA GLU A 57 -18.90 19.99 -3.79
C GLU A 57 -17.78 19.91 -4.83
N ALA A 58 -16.81 19.03 -4.62
CA ALA A 58 -15.73 18.78 -5.56
C ALA A 58 -16.27 18.26 -6.91
N ARG A 59 -17.26 17.36 -6.87
CA ARG A 59 -17.90 16.80 -8.07
C ARG A 59 -18.75 17.83 -8.81
N LEU A 60 -19.45 18.73 -8.10
CA LEU A 60 -20.22 19.82 -8.71
C LEU A 60 -19.34 20.84 -9.44
N LYS A 61 -18.07 21.00 -9.01
CA LYS A 61 -17.10 21.90 -9.64
C LYS A 61 -16.43 21.28 -10.88
N LEU A 62 -16.64 19.99 -11.14
CA LEU A 62 -16.00 19.30 -12.25
C LEU A 62 -16.52 19.80 -13.59
N GLN A 63 -15.62 20.32 -14.44
CA GLN A 63 -15.95 20.74 -15.80
C GLN A 63 -15.50 19.68 -16.81
N HIS A 64 -16.40 19.32 -17.73
CA HIS A 64 -16.08 18.40 -18.81
C HIS A 64 -15.43 19.13 -19.98
N GLY A 65 -14.26 18.67 -20.41
CA GLY A 65 -13.65 19.13 -21.66
C GLY A 65 -14.47 18.63 -22.85
N THR A 66 -15.07 19.53 -23.63
CA THR A 66 -15.82 19.19 -24.85
C THR A 66 -14.96 19.23 -26.12
N GLY A 67 -13.69 19.64 -26.00
CA GLY A 67 -12.75 19.71 -27.11
C GLY A 67 -12.16 18.35 -27.49
N LEU A 68 -11.66 18.25 -28.72
CA LEU A 68 -10.96 17.05 -29.19
C LEU A 68 -9.61 16.88 -28.47
N ALA A 69 -9.36 15.69 -27.94
CA ALA A 69 -8.08 15.36 -27.32
C ALA A 69 -6.96 15.29 -28.38
N LYS A 70 -5.88 16.05 -28.17
CA LYS A 70 -4.69 16.05 -29.06
C LYS A 70 -3.77 14.86 -28.84
N ARG A 71 -3.83 14.24 -27.66
CA ARG A 71 -2.95 13.14 -27.22
C ARG A 71 -3.76 12.17 -26.38
N VAL A 72 -3.42 10.89 -26.49
CA VAL A 72 -4.02 9.81 -25.73
C VAL A 72 -2.90 9.04 -25.04
N VAL A 73 -3.05 8.81 -23.74
CA VAL A 73 -2.17 7.97 -22.92
C VAL A 73 -3.05 6.91 -22.27
N ILE A 74 -2.66 5.65 -22.42
CA ILE A 74 -3.37 4.50 -21.82
C ILE A 74 -2.41 3.81 -20.87
N PHE A 75 -2.82 3.66 -19.62
CA PHE A 75 -2.15 2.84 -18.63
C PHE A 75 -2.86 1.49 -18.56
N LEU A 76 -2.20 0.43 -19.00
CA LEU A 76 -2.73 -0.93 -18.99
C LEU A 76 -2.13 -1.71 -17.82
N GLY A 77 -2.94 -2.07 -16.84
CA GLY A 77 -2.56 -3.00 -15.77
C GLY A 77 -2.97 -4.41 -16.14
N ASP A 78 -2.06 -5.21 -16.67
CA ASP A 78 -2.32 -6.62 -16.98
C ASP A 78 -2.64 -7.40 -15.70
N GLY A 79 -3.75 -8.13 -15.69
CA GLY A 79 -4.27 -8.83 -14.51
C GLY A 79 -4.70 -7.93 -13.33
N MET A 80 -4.79 -6.61 -13.52
CA MET A 80 -5.11 -5.66 -12.45
C MET A 80 -6.64 -5.51 -12.27
N GLY A 81 -7.27 -6.55 -11.75
CA GLY A 81 -8.68 -6.51 -11.34
C GLY A 81 -8.93 -5.66 -10.08
N LEU A 82 -10.20 -5.50 -9.70
CA LEU A 82 -10.61 -4.69 -8.54
C LEU A 82 -9.94 -5.15 -7.22
N SER A 83 -9.81 -6.46 -7.02
CA SER A 83 -9.14 -7.02 -5.83
C SER A 83 -7.66 -6.63 -5.78
N THR A 84 -6.96 -6.70 -6.92
CA THR A 84 -5.56 -6.29 -7.05
C THR A 84 -5.40 -4.80 -6.76
N VAL A 85 -6.32 -3.96 -7.24
CA VAL A 85 -6.31 -2.51 -6.97
C VAL A 85 -6.49 -2.23 -5.46
N THR A 86 -7.47 -2.87 -4.81
CA THR A 86 -7.68 -2.71 -3.36
C THR A 86 -6.48 -3.21 -2.55
N ALA A 87 -5.90 -4.36 -2.90
CA ALA A 87 -4.71 -4.87 -2.24
C ALA A 87 -3.52 -3.91 -2.40
N ALA A 88 -3.33 -3.34 -3.59
CA ALA A 88 -2.28 -2.36 -3.86
C ALA A 88 -2.47 -1.07 -3.04
N ARG A 89 -3.72 -0.61 -2.87
CA ARG A 89 -4.06 0.56 -2.04
C ARG A 89 -3.63 0.36 -0.59
N ILE A 90 -4.04 -0.75 0.02
CA ILE A 90 -3.69 -1.15 1.39
C ILE A 90 -2.18 -1.30 1.52
N TYR A 91 -1.56 -2.06 0.62
CA TYR A 91 -0.12 -2.28 0.62
C TYR A 91 0.67 -0.97 0.51
N LYS A 92 0.22 -0.01 -0.30
CA LYS A 92 0.83 1.32 -0.41
C LYS A 92 0.79 2.05 0.94
N GLY A 93 -0.36 2.09 1.61
CA GLY A 93 -0.52 2.76 2.91
C GLY A 93 0.36 2.14 4.00
N GLN A 94 0.34 0.81 4.09
CA GLN A 94 1.18 0.04 5.00
C GLN A 94 2.67 0.24 4.75
N LYS A 95 3.10 0.24 3.48
CA LYS A 95 4.51 0.39 3.11
C LYS A 95 5.02 1.80 3.33
N GLN A 96 4.25 2.82 2.95
CA GLN A 96 4.70 4.21 2.96
C GLN A 96 4.50 4.90 4.31
N ARG A 97 3.40 4.59 5.01
CA ARG A 97 2.98 5.31 6.22
C ARG A 97 2.96 4.45 7.48
N LYS A 98 3.20 3.13 7.36
CA LYS A 98 3.04 2.18 8.48
C LYS A 98 1.65 2.28 9.13
N ALA A 99 0.64 2.62 8.32
CA ALA A 99 -0.76 2.77 8.70
C ALA A 99 -1.59 1.60 8.15
N SER A 100 -2.84 1.48 8.59
CA SER A 100 -3.78 0.43 8.18
C SER A 100 -3.85 0.28 6.65
N GLY A 101 -3.94 1.42 5.95
CA GLY A 101 -3.76 1.54 4.50
C GLY A 101 -5.05 1.52 3.70
N GLU A 102 -6.19 1.22 4.31
CA GLU A 102 -7.52 1.31 3.72
C GLU A 102 -7.87 2.74 3.29
N GLU A 103 -7.34 3.73 4.00
CA GLU A 103 -7.47 5.18 3.75
C GLU A 103 -6.50 5.70 2.68
N SER A 104 -5.54 4.88 2.27
CA SER A 104 -4.59 5.21 1.20
C SER A 104 -5.32 5.42 -0.13
N VAL A 105 -4.77 6.23 -1.01
CA VAL A 105 -5.34 6.53 -2.33
C VAL A 105 -4.28 6.29 -3.40
N LEU A 106 -4.59 5.54 -4.45
CA LEU A 106 -3.73 5.36 -5.62
C LEU A 106 -3.85 6.56 -6.57
N SER A 107 -2.84 6.79 -7.40
CA SER A 107 -2.82 7.96 -8.29
C SER A 107 -3.98 8.00 -9.30
N TRP A 108 -4.51 6.84 -9.68
CA TRP A 108 -5.68 6.74 -10.57
C TRP A 108 -7.01 6.70 -9.81
N ASP A 109 -7.02 6.51 -8.49
CA ASP A 109 -8.25 6.64 -7.69
C ASP A 109 -8.78 8.08 -7.70
N THR A 110 -7.92 9.07 -7.99
CA THR A 110 -8.29 10.49 -8.12
C THR A 110 -8.75 10.85 -9.52
N PHE A 111 -8.82 9.91 -10.47
CA PHE A 111 -9.36 10.20 -11.79
C PHE A 111 -10.86 10.49 -11.69
N PRO A 112 -11.37 11.49 -12.43
CA PRO A 112 -12.74 11.97 -12.25
C PRO A 112 -13.82 11.02 -12.79
N HIS A 113 -13.42 10.02 -13.57
CA HIS A 113 -14.32 9.09 -14.25
C HIS A 113 -13.85 7.66 -14.04
N VAL A 114 -14.82 6.78 -13.77
CA VAL A 114 -14.62 5.33 -13.61
C VAL A 114 -15.71 4.60 -14.37
N SER A 115 -15.35 3.47 -14.98
CA SER A 115 -16.28 2.58 -15.66
C SER A 115 -15.86 1.12 -15.43
N LEU A 116 -16.80 0.20 -15.64
CA LEU A 116 -16.52 -1.23 -15.64
C LEU A 116 -16.43 -1.72 -17.08
N SER A 117 -15.38 -2.47 -17.39
CA SER A 117 -15.20 -3.12 -18.69
C SER A 117 -15.59 -4.59 -18.60
N ARG A 118 -16.32 -5.09 -19.61
CA ARG A 118 -16.56 -6.53 -19.77
C ARG A 118 -15.43 -7.12 -20.59
N THR A 119 -14.74 -8.12 -20.04
CA THR A 119 -13.52 -8.69 -20.63
C THR A 119 -13.73 -10.13 -21.14
N TYR A 120 -14.96 -10.51 -21.51
CA TYR A 120 -15.20 -11.83 -22.10
C TYR A 120 -14.80 -11.82 -23.58
N GLY A 121 -14.24 -12.94 -24.04
CA GLY A 121 -13.96 -13.18 -25.44
C GLY A 121 -15.17 -13.75 -26.19
N LEU A 122 -15.12 -13.76 -27.53
CA LEU A 122 -16.17 -14.35 -28.37
C LEU A 122 -16.39 -15.85 -28.11
N ASN A 123 -15.33 -16.56 -27.71
CA ASN A 123 -15.30 -18.01 -27.52
C ASN A 123 -15.00 -18.44 -26.06
N VAL A 124 -14.64 -17.51 -25.17
CA VAL A 124 -14.26 -17.82 -23.78
C VAL A 124 -14.77 -16.74 -22.82
N GLN A 125 -15.29 -17.15 -21.66
CA GLN A 125 -15.70 -16.20 -20.61
C GLN A 125 -14.50 -15.59 -19.89
N THR A 126 -13.43 -16.37 -19.73
CA THR A 126 -12.13 -15.91 -19.21
C THR A 126 -11.22 -15.64 -20.39
N SER A 127 -11.04 -14.36 -20.72
CA SER A 127 -10.14 -13.95 -21.80
C SER A 127 -8.67 -14.04 -21.38
N ASP A 128 -7.78 -14.20 -22.35
CA ASP A 128 -6.35 -14.05 -22.18
C ASP A 128 -5.92 -12.60 -22.48
N SER A 129 -4.64 -12.27 -22.27
CA SER A 129 -4.14 -10.91 -22.50
C SER A 129 -4.10 -10.50 -23.99
N ALA A 130 -4.25 -11.44 -24.94
CA ALA A 130 -4.23 -11.14 -26.37
C ALA A 130 -5.61 -10.76 -26.92
N ASN A 131 -6.67 -11.33 -26.34
CA ASN A 131 -8.06 -11.14 -26.75
C ASN A 131 -8.80 -10.07 -25.91
N THR A 132 -8.07 -9.32 -25.08
CA THR A 132 -8.59 -8.22 -24.24
C THR A 132 -8.08 -6.87 -24.73
#